data_AF-A0AAC8YRT3-F1
#
_entry.id   AF-A0AAC8YRT3-F1
#
_cell.length_a   1.000
_cell.length_b   1.000
_cell.length_c   1.000
_cell.angle_alpha   90.00
_cell.angle_beta   90.00
_cell.angle_gamma   90.00
#
_symmetry.space_group_name_H-M   'P 1'
#
loop_
_entity.id
_entity.type
_entity.pdbx_description
1 polymer ?
#
loop_
_entity_poly.entity_id
_entity_poly.type
_entity_poly.pdbx_seq_one_letter_code
_entity_poly.pdbx_strand_id
1 'polypeptide(L)'
;MRRHIRTLTARHEPKGQMLSHVKSGSGAIVGLAAVGGLASVTGLPMLIAPLGATAVLLFGQPASPLAQPINIFAGYFIATLIGVAAAMAFPGLWEMSAVAVGVSIALMLMFRVTHPPAGAIPLVATATPYQGSTLFIVVLLSCISLLVLALVHHWIPPRAQYPRRVD
;
A
#
# COMPACT_ATOMS: atom_id res chain seq x y z
N MET A 1 -36.77 -0.27 0.24
CA MET A 1 -35.95 -0.53 -0.98
C MET A 1 -35.30 0.72 -1.59
N ARG A 2 -36.05 1.76 -2.02
CA ARG A 2 -35.48 2.96 -2.68
C ARG A 2 -34.42 3.74 -1.88
N ARG A 3 -34.56 3.85 -0.55
CA ARG A 3 -33.54 4.49 0.31
C ARG A 3 -32.23 3.70 0.37
N HIS A 4 -32.31 2.36 0.35
CA HIS A 4 -31.16 1.46 0.37
C HIS A 4 -30.35 1.53 -0.94
N ILE A 5 -31.03 1.68 -2.07
CA ILE A 5 -30.35 1.88 -3.36
C ILE A 5 -29.62 3.23 -3.41
N ARG A 6 -30.23 4.28 -2.86
CA ARG A 6 -29.58 5.61 -2.79
C ARG A 6 -28.32 5.62 -1.93
N THR A 7 -28.27 4.85 -0.84
CA THR A 7 -27.07 4.75 -0.01
C THR A 7 -25.93 3.98 -0.70
N LEU A 8 -26.26 2.98 -1.51
CA LEU A 8 -25.26 2.22 -2.28
C LEU A 8 -24.62 3.03 -3.41
N THR A 9 -25.37 3.96 -4.03
CA THR A 9 -24.87 4.80 -5.12
C THR A 9 -24.40 6.18 -4.67
N ALA A 10 -24.50 6.50 -3.37
CA ALA A 10 -24.00 7.74 -2.81
C ALA A 10 -22.46 7.78 -2.85
N ARG A 11 -21.92 8.90 -3.30
CA ARG A 11 -20.47 9.17 -3.26
C ARG A 11 -20.13 9.77 -1.90
N HIS A 12 -19.29 9.10 -1.14
CA HIS A 12 -18.88 9.51 0.21
C HIS A 12 -17.58 10.33 0.23
N GLU A 13 -16.84 10.33 -0.89
CA GLU A 13 -15.63 11.14 -1.02
C GLU A 13 -15.99 12.64 -1.14
N PRO A 14 -15.33 13.53 -0.36
CA PRO A 14 -15.60 14.95 -0.44
C PRO A 14 -15.21 15.52 -1.80
N LYS A 15 -15.90 16.57 -2.24
CA LYS A 15 -15.53 17.29 -3.47
C LYS A 15 -14.18 17.98 -3.27
N GLY A 16 -13.14 17.50 -3.95
CA GLY A 16 -11.82 18.14 -3.97
C GLY A 16 -11.67 19.18 -5.10
N GLN A 17 -10.57 19.93 -5.06
CA GLN A 17 -10.20 20.87 -6.11
C GLN A 17 -9.49 20.14 -7.25
N MET A 18 -9.77 20.51 -8.51
CA MET A 18 -9.18 19.89 -9.69
C MET A 18 -7.64 19.87 -9.65
N LEU A 19 -7.04 20.98 -9.19
CA LEU A 19 -5.59 21.09 -9.06
C LEU A 19 -5.00 20.05 -8.10
N SER A 20 -5.66 19.82 -6.96
CA SER A 20 -5.24 18.79 -6.00
C SER A 20 -5.31 17.40 -6.62
N HIS A 21 -6.35 17.08 -7.37
CA HIS A 21 -6.48 15.78 -8.05
C HIS A 21 -5.38 15.56 -9.09
N VAL A 22 -5.10 16.58 -9.92
CA VAL A 22 -4.02 16.52 -10.92
C VAL A 22 -2.67 16.36 -10.23
N LYS A 23 -2.43 17.09 -9.14
CA LYS A 23 -1.21 16.95 -8.32
C LYS A 23 -1.09 15.53 -7.74
N SER A 24 -2.16 14.95 -7.22
CA SER A 24 -2.15 13.58 -6.70
C SER A 24 -1.81 12.56 -7.79
N GLY A 25 -2.42 12.69 -8.97
CA GLY A 25 -2.15 11.84 -10.13
C GLY A 25 -0.70 11.94 -10.60
N SER A 26 -0.15 13.15 -10.71
CA SER A 26 1.25 13.34 -11.08
C SER A 26 2.22 12.78 -10.04
N GLY A 27 1.90 12.90 -8.75
CA GLY A 27 2.66 12.27 -7.66
C GLY A 27 2.70 10.75 -7.78
N ALA A 28 1.55 10.12 -8.06
CA ALA A 28 1.47 8.68 -8.29
C ALA A 28 2.28 8.25 -9.53
N ILE A 29 2.21 8.99 -10.64
CA ILE A 29 3.01 8.72 -11.84
C ILE A 29 4.50 8.76 -11.51
N VAL A 30 4.98 9.84 -10.91
CA VAL A 30 6.40 10.01 -10.57
C VAL A 30 6.85 8.93 -9.57
N GLY A 31 6.06 8.68 -8.53
CA GLY A 31 6.34 7.68 -7.50
C GLY A 31 6.47 6.26 -8.07
N LEU A 32 5.47 5.83 -8.84
CA LEU A 32 5.47 4.49 -9.43
C LEU A 32 6.50 4.36 -10.56
N ALA A 33 6.75 5.41 -11.35
CA ALA A 33 7.80 5.40 -12.36
C ALA A 33 9.20 5.27 -11.73
N ALA A 34 9.45 5.91 -10.59
CA ALA A 34 10.71 5.76 -9.87
C ALA A 34 10.89 4.33 -9.34
N VAL A 35 9.85 3.74 -8.75
CA VAL A 35 9.89 2.33 -8.31
C VAL A 35 10.08 1.38 -9.51
N GLY A 36 9.41 1.63 -10.62
CA GLY A 36 9.60 0.89 -11.87
C GLY A 36 11.01 1.02 -12.44
N GLY A 37 11.61 2.22 -12.39
CA GLY A 37 13.00 2.45 -12.76
C GLY A 37 13.98 1.67 -11.88
N LEU A 38 13.75 1.63 -10.56
CA LEU A 38 14.51 0.80 -9.63
C LEU A 38 14.36 -0.70 -9.95
N ALA A 39 13.15 -1.14 -10.32
CA ALA A 39 12.89 -2.50 -10.77
C ALA A 39 13.78 -2.85 -11.99
N SER A 40 13.82 -1.96 -12.99
CA SER A 40 14.63 -2.15 -14.21
C SER A 40 16.14 -2.21 -13.93
N VAL A 41 16.63 -1.41 -12.98
CA VAL A 41 18.06 -1.39 -12.61
C VAL A 41 18.46 -2.61 -11.78
N THR A 42 17.61 -3.03 -10.85
CA THR A 42 17.89 -4.14 -9.92
C THR A 42 17.56 -5.52 -10.49
N GLY A 43 16.69 -5.58 -11.51
CA GLY A 43 16.13 -6.84 -12.04
C GLY A 43 15.10 -7.49 -11.11
N LEU A 44 14.74 -6.83 -10.01
CA LEU A 44 13.75 -7.33 -9.05
C LEU A 44 12.34 -6.82 -9.41
N PRO A 45 11.27 -7.60 -9.15
CA PRO A 45 9.89 -7.23 -9.48
C PRO A 45 9.31 -6.20 -8.51
N MET A 46 9.94 -5.04 -8.38
CA MET A 46 9.63 -4.04 -7.37
C MET A 46 8.26 -3.38 -7.55
N LEU A 47 7.75 -3.29 -8.78
CA LEU A 47 6.46 -2.68 -9.09
C LEU A 47 5.29 -3.66 -8.91
N ILE A 48 4.99 -4.00 -7.66
CA ILE A 48 3.89 -4.91 -7.30
C ILE A 48 2.54 -4.17 -7.23
N ALA A 49 1.45 -4.86 -7.62
CA ALA A 49 0.10 -4.28 -7.66
C ALA A 49 -0.36 -3.55 -6.37
N PRO A 50 -0.05 -4.04 -5.15
CA PRO A 50 -0.39 -3.32 -3.92
C PRO A 50 0.13 -1.87 -3.85
N LEU A 51 1.27 -1.56 -4.49
CA LEU A 51 1.81 -0.20 -4.49
C LEU A 51 0.93 0.80 -5.22
N GLY A 52 0.12 0.36 -6.20
CA GLY A 52 -0.85 1.22 -6.84
C GLY A 52 -1.90 1.72 -5.84
N ALA A 53 -2.44 0.83 -5.01
CA ALA A 53 -3.38 1.21 -3.94
C ALA A 53 -2.70 2.05 -2.85
N THR A 54 -1.42 1.78 -2.55
CA THR A 54 -0.62 2.63 -1.66
C THR A 54 -0.43 4.03 -2.23
N ALA A 55 -0.18 4.17 -3.54
CA ALA A 55 -0.08 5.46 -4.21
C ALA A 55 -1.40 6.24 -4.14
N VAL A 56 -2.55 5.56 -4.29
CA VAL A 56 -3.88 6.19 -4.09
C VAL A 56 -3.99 6.80 -2.69
N LEU A 57 -3.59 6.06 -1.65
CA LEU A 57 -3.63 6.56 -0.28
C LEU A 57 -2.61 7.68 -0.04
N LEU A 58 -1.35 7.47 -0.43
CA LEU A 58 -0.26 8.42 -0.21
C LEU A 58 -0.51 9.77 -0.89
N PHE A 59 -0.92 9.76 -2.16
CA PHE A 59 -1.04 10.98 -2.95
C PHE A 59 -2.46 11.53 -2.96
N GLY A 60 -3.48 10.67 -2.97
CA GLY A 60 -4.89 11.07 -3.05
C GLY A 60 -5.53 11.33 -1.68
N GLN A 61 -5.11 10.59 -0.64
CA GLN A 61 -5.72 10.66 0.70
C GLN A 61 -4.67 10.80 1.83
N PRO A 62 -3.75 11.78 1.76
CA PRO A 62 -2.61 11.89 2.70
C PRO A 62 -3.03 12.13 4.16
N ALA A 63 -4.22 12.69 4.39
CA ALA A 63 -4.75 12.91 5.74
C ALA A 63 -5.29 11.62 6.40
N SER A 64 -5.43 10.54 5.64
CA SER A 64 -5.93 9.26 6.16
C SER A 64 -4.98 8.70 7.21
N PRO A 65 -5.48 8.20 8.36
CA PRO A 65 -4.65 7.47 9.32
C PRO A 65 -4.01 6.23 8.69
N LEU A 66 -4.65 5.63 7.68
CA LEU A 66 -4.17 4.44 6.98
C LEU A 66 -3.02 4.73 5.99
N ALA A 67 -2.80 6.01 5.67
CA ALA A 67 -1.73 6.48 4.80
C ALA A 67 -0.49 6.95 5.59
N GLN A 68 -0.51 6.89 6.93
CA GLN A 68 0.62 7.40 7.73
C GLN A 68 1.86 6.49 7.58
N PRO A 69 3.08 7.04 7.67
CA PRO A 69 4.32 6.32 7.36
C PRO A 69 4.47 4.98 8.11
N ILE A 70 4.16 4.98 9.41
CA ILE A 70 4.30 3.78 10.24
C ILE A 70 3.30 2.69 9.83
N ASN A 71 2.07 3.06 9.46
CA ASN A 71 1.06 2.12 8.98
C ASN A 71 1.52 1.45 7.69
N ILE A 72 2.07 2.23 6.76
CA ILE A 72 2.58 1.71 5.49
C ILE A 72 3.72 0.71 5.76
N PHE A 73 4.76 1.15 6.45
CA PHE A 73 5.94 0.32 6.69
C PHE A 73 5.60 -0.93 7.51
N ALA A 74 4.95 -0.78 8.66
CA ALA A 74 4.63 -1.90 9.54
C ALA A 74 3.58 -2.84 8.92
N GLY A 75 2.60 -2.30 8.17
CA GLY A 75 1.63 -3.10 7.44
C GLY A 75 2.29 -3.99 6.40
N TYR A 76 3.16 -3.42 5.55
CA TYR A 76 3.93 -4.20 4.57
C TYR A 76 4.87 -5.22 5.24
N PHE A 77 5.51 -4.85 6.36
CA PHE A 77 6.38 -5.75 7.11
C PHE A 77 5.60 -6.96 7.66
N ILE A 78 4.50 -6.72 8.38
CA ILE A 78 3.64 -7.78 8.94
C ILE A 78 3.14 -8.69 7.83
N ALA A 79 2.60 -8.12 6.75
CA ALA A 79 2.00 -8.90 5.68
C ALA A 79 3.04 -9.71 4.89
N THR A 80 4.25 -9.17 4.71
CA THR A 80 5.37 -9.93 4.10
C THR A 80 5.81 -11.07 4.99
N LEU A 81 5.94 -10.84 6.30
CA LEU A 81 6.32 -11.88 7.26
C LEU A 81 5.35 -13.06 7.23
N ILE A 82 4.05 -12.77 7.30
CA ILE A 82 3.00 -13.80 7.25
C ILE A 82 2.93 -14.46 5.86
N GLY A 83 3.05 -13.69 4.78
CA GLY A 83 3.05 -14.21 3.42
C GLY A 83 4.22 -15.15 3.14
N VAL A 84 5.44 -14.80 3.56
CA VAL A 84 6.63 -15.66 3.45
C VAL A 84 6.44 -16.94 4.27
N ALA A 85 5.96 -16.84 5.51
CA ALA A 85 5.73 -18.01 6.35
C ALA A 85 4.72 -18.97 5.71
N ALA A 86 3.63 -18.45 5.15
CA ALA A 86 2.62 -19.26 4.47
C ALA A 86 3.16 -19.92 3.19
N ALA A 87 3.88 -19.16 2.35
CA ALA A 87 4.45 -19.66 1.10
C ALA A 87 5.50 -20.77 1.33
N MET A 88 6.26 -20.69 2.44
CA MET A 88 7.24 -21.71 2.81
C MET A 88 6.60 -22.95 3.43
N ALA A 89 5.60 -22.79 4.28
CA ALA A 89 4.95 -23.91 4.96
C ALA A 89 3.99 -24.69 4.05
N PHE A 90 3.33 -24.02 3.11
CA PHE A 90 2.27 -24.59 2.28
C PHE A 90 2.31 -24.06 0.84
N PRO A 91 3.34 -24.44 0.06
CA PRO A 91 3.49 -23.95 -1.30
C PRO A 91 2.32 -24.40 -2.20
N GLY A 92 1.76 -23.48 -2.98
CA GLY A 92 0.74 -23.76 -3.99
C GLY A 92 -0.71 -23.90 -3.51
N LEU A 93 -0.97 -23.75 -2.20
CA LEU A 93 -2.32 -23.81 -1.63
C LEU A 93 -2.94 -22.42 -1.49
N TRP A 94 -3.96 -22.13 -2.30
CA TRP A 94 -4.67 -20.84 -2.27
C TRP A 94 -5.42 -20.61 -0.95
N GLU A 95 -5.84 -21.70 -0.29
CA GLU A 95 -6.46 -21.69 1.02
C GLU A 95 -5.53 -21.03 2.06
N MET A 96 -4.23 -21.31 1.95
CA MET A 96 -3.24 -20.77 2.87
C MET A 96 -2.96 -19.29 2.60
N SER A 97 -3.09 -18.84 1.34
CA SER A 97 -3.09 -17.41 1.02
C SER A 97 -4.29 -16.71 1.68
N ALA A 98 -5.48 -17.30 1.65
CA ALA A 98 -6.66 -16.73 2.29
C ALA A 98 -6.50 -16.62 3.82
N VAL A 99 -5.99 -17.67 4.46
CA VAL A 99 -5.66 -17.65 5.90
C VAL A 99 -4.62 -16.57 6.20
N ALA A 100 -3.55 -16.50 5.41
CA ALA A 100 -2.47 -15.54 5.60
C ALA A 100 -2.92 -14.07 5.45
N VAL A 101 -3.83 -13.79 4.50
CA VAL A 101 -4.48 -12.48 4.38
C VAL A 101 -5.28 -12.15 5.65
N GLY A 102 -6.12 -13.08 6.12
CA GLY A 102 -6.92 -12.90 7.34
C GLY A 102 -6.06 -12.63 8.57
N VAL A 103 -5.00 -13.41 8.77
CA VAL A 103 -4.03 -13.23 9.86
C VAL A 103 -3.31 -11.89 9.76
N SER A 104 -2.89 -11.48 8.56
CA SER A 104 -2.23 -10.20 8.34
C SER A 104 -3.14 -9.02 8.71
N ILE A 105 -4.42 -9.09 8.32
CA ILE A 105 -5.43 -8.10 8.69
C ILE A 105 -5.60 -8.04 10.21
N ALA A 106 -5.76 -9.20 10.86
CA ALA A 106 -5.94 -9.27 12.32
C ALA A 106 -4.74 -8.67 13.07
N LEU A 107 -3.51 -8.98 12.68
CA LEU A 107 -2.28 -8.44 13.28
C LEU A 107 -2.16 -6.93 13.07
N MET A 108 -2.40 -6.45 11.85
CA MET A 108 -2.40 -5.01 11.58
C MET A 108 -3.42 -4.25 12.44
N LEU A 109 -4.61 -4.82 12.65
CA LEU A 109 -5.63 -4.25 13.53
C LEU A 109 -5.19 -4.26 15.00
N MET A 110 -4.65 -5.37 15.50
CA MET A 110 -4.14 -5.48 16.87
C MET A 110 -3.02 -4.47 17.17
N PHE A 111 -2.10 -4.28 16.23
CA PHE A 111 -1.00 -3.31 16.36
C PHE A 111 -1.38 -1.89 15.95
N ARG A 112 -2.62 -1.64 15.51
CA ARG A 112 -3.13 -0.33 15.05
C ARG A 112 -2.32 0.29 13.90
N VAL A 113 -1.73 -0.55 13.06
CA VAL A 113 -0.90 -0.16 11.91
C VAL A 113 -1.55 -0.59 10.59
N THR A 114 -2.88 -0.59 10.53
CA THR A 114 -3.62 -1.00 9.33
C THR A 114 -3.22 -0.18 8.12
N HIS A 115 -2.74 -0.89 7.11
CA HIS A 115 -2.51 -0.38 5.77
C HIS A 115 -3.15 -1.35 4.77
N PRO A 116 -4.40 -1.07 4.31
CA PRO A 116 -5.18 -2.01 3.50
C PRO A 116 -4.44 -2.58 2.28
N PRO A 117 -3.63 -1.81 1.52
CA PRO A 117 -2.84 -2.36 0.41
C PRO A 117 -1.92 -3.51 0.81
N ALA A 118 -1.34 -3.48 2.00
CA ALA A 118 -0.47 -4.55 2.49
C ALA A 118 -1.23 -5.88 2.66
N GLY A 119 -2.55 -5.84 2.86
CA GLY A 119 -3.38 -7.05 2.95
C GLY A 119 -3.32 -7.94 1.71
N ALA A 120 -2.89 -7.43 0.54
CA ALA A 120 -2.71 -8.22 -0.67
C ALA A 120 -1.33 -8.90 -0.77
N ILE A 121 -0.38 -8.59 0.13
CA ILE A 121 0.99 -9.14 0.08
C ILE A 121 1.05 -10.66 0.27
N PRO A 122 0.25 -11.30 1.14
CA PRO A 122 0.25 -12.75 1.22
C PRO A 122 -0.17 -13.42 -0.10
N LEU A 123 -1.08 -12.80 -0.86
CA LEU A 123 -1.45 -13.29 -2.20
C LEU A 123 -0.26 -13.19 -3.17
N VAL A 124 0.46 -12.05 -3.14
CA VAL A 124 1.67 -11.86 -3.94
C VAL A 124 2.72 -12.90 -3.58
N ALA A 125 2.95 -13.14 -2.29
CA ALA A 125 3.94 -14.10 -1.79
C ALA A 125 3.70 -15.51 -2.31
N THR A 126 2.44 -15.95 -2.39
CA THR A 126 2.08 -17.28 -2.88
C THR A 126 1.99 -17.39 -4.40
N ALA A 127 1.84 -16.27 -5.10
CA ALA A 127 1.70 -16.24 -6.56
C ALA A 127 3.03 -16.05 -7.31
N THR A 128 4.14 -15.89 -6.58
CA THR A 128 5.43 -15.52 -7.14
C THR A 128 6.53 -16.50 -6.72
N PRO A 129 7.56 -16.74 -7.56
CA PRO A 129 8.68 -17.60 -7.16
C PRO A 129 9.63 -16.94 -6.15
N TYR A 130 9.52 -15.63 -5.92
CA TYR A 130 10.37 -14.92 -4.96
C TYR A 130 9.92 -15.18 -3.52
N GLN A 131 10.84 -15.66 -2.69
CA GLN A 131 10.56 -16.03 -1.30
C GLN A 131 11.63 -15.46 -0.34
N GLY A 132 11.38 -15.61 0.96
CA GLY A 132 12.35 -15.25 1.99
C GLY A 132 12.84 -13.80 1.88
N SER A 133 14.15 -13.61 1.96
CA SER A 133 14.79 -12.28 1.94
C SER A 133 14.50 -11.49 0.66
N THR A 134 14.39 -12.14 -0.50
CA THR A 134 14.12 -11.45 -1.77
C THR A 134 12.76 -10.78 -1.75
N LEU A 135 11.72 -11.44 -1.23
CA LEU A 135 10.40 -10.84 -1.14
C LEU A 135 10.38 -9.69 -0.13
N PHE A 136 11.08 -9.82 1.00
CA PHE A 136 11.28 -8.71 1.94
C PHE A 136 11.94 -7.49 1.29
N ILE A 137 13.03 -7.70 0.54
CA ILE A 137 13.72 -6.64 -0.18
C ILE A 137 12.79 -5.97 -1.19
N VAL A 138 12.11 -6.76 -2.03
CA VAL A 138 11.17 -6.26 -3.03
C VAL A 138 10.09 -5.40 -2.38
N VAL A 139 9.41 -5.92 -1.35
CA VAL A 139 8.28 -5.23 -0.75
C VAL A 139 8.71 -3.98 0.03
N LEU A 140 9.72 -4.12 0.91
CA LEU A 140 10.13 -3.02 1.79
C LEU A 140 10.86 -1.93 1.04
N LEU A 141 11.76 -2.28 0.10
CA LEU A 141 12.45 -1.27 -0.69
C LEU A 141 11.46 -0.47 -1.52
N SER A 142 10.50 -1.14 -2.18
CA SER A 142 9.48 -0.45 -2.96
C SER A 142 8.59 0.46 -2.12
N CYS A 143 8.13 0.01 -0.95
CA CYS A 143 7.26 0.83 -0.11
C CYS A 143 8.02 2.02 0.49
N ILE A 144 9.29 1.84 0.89
CA ILE A 144 10.15 2.93 1.39
C ILE A 144 10.42 3.94 0.27
N SER A 145 10.78 3.48 -0.92
CA SER A 145 11.01 4.38 -2.07
C SER A 145 9.78 5.23 -2.38
N LEU A 146 8.59 4.62 -2.40
CA LEU A 146 7.34 5.33 -2.64
C LEU A 146 6.99 6.31 -1.51
N LEU A 147 7.22 5.91 -0.25
CA LEU A 147 7.00 6.74 0.93
C LEU A 147 7.91 7.99 0.92
N VAL A 148 9.20 7.83 0.62
CA VAL A 148 10.15 8.95 0.52
C VAL A 148 9.71 9.95 -0.53
N LEU A 149 9.26 9.48 -1.70
CA LEU A 149 8.75 10.35 -2.75
C LEU A 149 7.46 11.07 -2.35
N ALA A 150 6.58 10.40 -1.61
CA ALA A 150 5.36 11.02 -1.07
C ALA A 150 5.66 12.12 -0.03
N LEU A 151 6.67 11.92 0.83
CA LEU A 151 7.11 12.95 1.78
C LEU A 151 7.53 14.23 1.05
N VAL A 152 8.34 14.10 -0.01
CA VAL A 152 8.78 15.25 -0.83
C VAL A 152 7.62 15.87 -1.61
N HIS A 153 6.75 15.06 -2.20
CA HIS A 153 5.60 15.53 -2.99
C HIS A 153 4.65 16.44 -2.19
N HIS A 154 4.44 16.15 -0.91
CA HIS A 154 3.53 16.93 -0.07
C HIS A 154 4.09 18.29 0.35
N TRP A 155 5.38 18.56 0.13
CA TRP A 155 5.98 19.89 0.31
C TRP A 155 5.65 20.86 -0.85
N ILE A 156 5.24 20.32 -2.00
CA ILE A 156 4.87 21.10 -3.20
C ILE A 156 3.46 21.68 -3.03
N PRO A 157 3.20 22.96 -3.39
CA PRO A 157 1.85 23.52 -3.37
C PRO A 157 0.85 22.81 -4.31
N PRO A 158 -0.45 22.68 -3.96
CA PRO A 158 -1.04 22.94 -2.65
C PRO A 158 -0.50 21.97 -1.60
N ARG A 159 -0.02 22.50 -0.48
CA ARG A 159 0.65 21.70 0.55
C ARG A 159 -0.36 20.88 1.33
N ALA A 160 0.01 19.64 1.62
CA ALA A 160 -0.71 18.78 2.56
C ALA A 160 0.16 18.58 3.79
N GLN A 161 -0.46 18.53 4.97
CA GLN A 161 0.25 18.21 6.20
C GLN A 161 0.48 16.70 6.26
N TYR A 162 1.66 16.26 5.81
CA TYR A 162 2.06 14.88 5.79
C TYR A 162 3.54 14.74 6.23
N PRO A 163 3.85 13.90 7.24
CA PRO A 163 2.94 13.11 8.05
C PRO A 163 1.98 13.98 8.90
N ARG A 164 0.87 13.39 9.34
CA ARG A 164 -0.05 14.07 10.26
C ARG A 164 0.64 14.30 11.61
N ARG A 165 0.36 15.43 12.26
CA ARG A 165 0.80 15.67 13.64
C ARG A 165 0.06 14.74 14.60
N VAL A 166 0.77 14.26 15.62
CA VAL A 166 0.16 13.55 16.74
C VAL A 166 -0.46 14.63 17.64
N ASP A 167 -1.78 14.57 17.79
CA ASP A 167 -2.54 15.43 18.70
C ASP A 167 -2.52 14.83 20.12
#